data_AF-A0A0N4TCZ7-F1
#
_entry.id   AF-A0A0N4TCZ7-F1
#
_cell.length_a   1.000
_cell.length_b   1.000
_cell.length_c   1.000
_cell.angle_alpha   90.00
_cell.angle_beta   90.00
_cell.angle_gamma   90.00
#
_symmetry.space_group_name_H-M   'P 1'
#
loop_
_entity.id
_entity.type
_entity.pdbx_description
1 polymer ?
#
loop_
_entity_poly.entity_id
_entity_poly.type
_entity_poly.pdbx_seq_one_letter_code
_entity_poly.pdbx_strand_id
1 'polypeptide(L)'
;MIAGNDHMDMYRHYAFRPASREAVECCRYQSQKISVYVTKSRMVLLDCQAIGSASILNHLLATSSLDGNRSGGVKAVDLCRGFTALSGEIESLHLTAFLLQVCHTVILSVDWFVDIDIIRHVRTAEMLRVTPTHYSPETMKYKPNRKINFVLAHQRAKSEDFQPRNVKNRAKILECLFSDSQLDIKGGISLGNLGCKPYGEIASDVNYILLSEMKPRPKTEASAPGKFIFHFSFHIYSKNLLKEN
;
A
#
# COMPACT_ATOMS: atom_id res chain seq x y z
N MET A 1 11.76 -2.90 -2.81
CA MET A 1 12.43 -2.43 -4.05
C MET A 1 12.62 -0.92 -4.07
N ILE A 2 11.57 -0.10 -3.87
CA ILE A 2 11.70 1.39 -3.86
C ILE A 2 12.77 1.92 -2.89
N ALA A 3 13.02 1.20 -1.78
CA ALA A 3 14.07 1.50 -0.82
C ALA A 3 15.52 1.36 -1.33
N GLY A 4 15.72 0.91 -2.58
CA GLY A 4 17.02 0.65 -3.20
C GLY A 4 17.44 -0.81 -3.22
N ASN A 5 16.55 -1.75 -2.85
CA ASN A 5 16.79 -3.18 -3.02
C ASN A 5 16.58 -3.61 -4.48
N ASP A 6 17.48 -4.45 -4.96
CA ASP A 6 17.37 -5.11 -6.27
C ASP A 6 16.46 -6.35 -6.16
N HIS A 7 15.76 -6.66 -7.25
CA HIS A 7 14.99 -7.90 -7.39
C HIS A 7 15.83 -9.19 -7.25
N MET A 8 17.14 -9.09 -7.46
CA MET A 8 18.10 -10.20 -7.25
C MET A 8 18.63 -10.30 -5.81
N ASP A 9 18.40 -9.30 -4.95
CA ASP A 9 18.86 -9.34 -3.57
C ASP A 9 18.19 -10.48 -2.79
N MET A 10 18.89 -11.05 -1.82
CA MET A 10 18.26 -12.01 -0.90
C MET A 10 17.21 -11.29 -0.05
N TYR A 11 16.03 -11.91 0.16
CA TYR A 11 14.92 -11.30 0.91
C TYR A 11 15.29 -10.83 2.32
N ARG A 12 16.27 -11.46 2.98
CA ARG A 12 16.77 -11.04 4.30
C ARG A 12 17.47 -9.67 4.29
N HIS A 13 17.93 -9.21 3.13
CA HIS A 13 18.57 -7.90 2.94
C HIS A 13 17.58 -6.83 2.48
N TYR A 14 16.29 -7.18 2.28
CA TYR A 14 15.29 -6.18 1.97
C TYR A 14 15.06 -5.28 3.18
N ALA A 15 14.90 -3.98 2.92
CA ALA A 15 14.60 -2.99 3.96
C ALA A 15 13.32 -3.36 4.73
N PHE A 16 12.29 -3.78 4.00
CA PHE A 16 11.08 -4.39 4.55
C PHE A 16 11.05 -5.85 4.11
N ARG A 17 11.04 -6.76 5.10
CA ARG A 17 11.09 -8.20 4.83
C ARG A 17 9.73 -8.68 4.32
N PRO A 18 9.65 -9.31 3.13
CA PRO A 18 8.42 -9.93 2.68
C PRO A 18 8.03 -11.10 3.60
N ALA A 19 6.76 -11.50 3.58
CA ALA A 19 6.30 -12.68 4.30
C ALA A 19 7.07 -13.92 3.83
N SER A 20 7.54 -14.73 4.79
CA SER A 20 8.18 -15.99 4.48
C SER A 20 7.16 -16.99 3.93
N ARG A 21 7.63 -18.03 3.25
CA ARG A 21 6.75 -19.08 2.72
C ARG A 21 5.97 -19.75 3.85
N GLU A 22 6.63 -20.05 4.95
CA GLU A 22 6.05 -20.67 6.14
C GLU A 22 5.01 -19.74 6.77
N ALA A 23 5.28 -18.43 6.81
CA ALA A 23 4.31 -17.45 7.30
C ALA A 23 3.06 -17.42 6.43
N VAL A 24 3.20 -17.47 5.10
CA VAL A 24 2.06 -17.53 4.17
C VAL A 24 1.26 -18.83 4.36
N GLU A 25 1.94 -19.98 4.41
CA GLU A 25 1.30 -21.30 4.59
C GLU A 25 0.60 -21.43 5.96
N CYS A 26 1.12 -20.76 7.00
CA CYS A 26 0.53 -20.73 8.35
C CYS A 26 -0.39 -19.52 8.59
N CYS A 27 -0.74 -18.75 7.55
CA CYS A 27 -1.59 -17.55 7.67
C CYS A 27 -1.10 -16.57 8.76
N ARG A 28 0.21 -16.33 8.85
CA ARG A 28 0.81 -15.37 9.79
C ARG A 28 1.10 -14.03 9.11
N TYR A 29 0.96 -12.95 9.87
CA TYR A 29 1.40 -11.63 9.45
C TYR A 29 2.92 -11.48 9.62
N GLN A 30 3.52 -10.63 8.78
CA GLN A 30 4.95 -10.30 8.84
C GLN A 30 5.17 -8.85 9.30
N SER A 31 4.36 -7.92 8.80
CA SER A 31 4.37 -6.51 9.22
C SER A 31 3.31 -6.28 10.28
N GLN A 32 3.69 -5.59 11.36
CA GLN A 32 2.81 -5.17 12.45
C GLN A 32 2.99 -3.68 12.72
N LYS A 33 1.89 -2.95 12.90
CA LYS A 33 1.83 -1.49 13.04
C LYS A 33 2.56 -0.78 11.89
N ILE A 34 3.58 0.02 12.18
CA ILE A 34 4.34 0.79 11.18
C ILE A 34 5.82 0.52 11.39
N SER A 35 6.49 0.11 10.32
CA SER A 35 7.94 0.00 10.23
C SER A 35 8.50 1.20 9.47
N VAL A 36 9.65 1.72 9.92
CA VAL A 36 10.28 2.91 9.33
C VAL A 36 11.64 2.53 8.76
N TYR A 37 11.92 3.02 7.56
CA TYR A 37 13.24 2.89 6.94
C TYR A 37 13.66 4.20 6.29
N VAL A 38 14.91 4.62 6.52
CA VAL A 38 15.49 5.82 5.91
C VAL A 38 16.56 5.40 4.92
N THR A 39 16.36 5.76 3.66
CA THR A 39 17.29 5.47 2.57
C THR A 39 18.52 6.38 2.60
N LYS A 40 19.58 6.01 1.87
CA LYS A 40 20.79 6.85 1.71
C LYS A 40 20.49 8.21 1.07
N SER A 41 19.45 8.30 0.25
CA SER A 41 18.98 9.56 -0.37
C SER A 41 18.06 10.38 0.55
N ARG A 42 18.02 10.06 1.86
CA ARG A 42 17.18 10.72 2.87
C ARG A 42 15.67 10.63 2.61
N MET A 43 15.23 9.68 1.79
CA MET A 43 13.82 9.34 1.66
C MET A 43 13.39 8.46 2.83
N VAL A 44 12.36 8.89 3.55
CA VAL A 44 11.72 8.16 4.65
C VAL A 44 10.59 7.29 4.07
N LEU A 45 10.64 6.00 4.34
CA LEU A 45 9.66 5.02 3.92
C LEU A 45 8.97 4.43 5.15
N LEU A 46 7.63 4.36 5.09
CA LEU A 46 6.78 3.78 6.12
C LEU A 46 6.08 2.57 5.51
N ASP A 47 6.30 1.39 6.09
CA ASP A 47 5.53 0.18 5.77
C ASP A 47 4.51 -0.06 6.88
N CYS A 48 3.26 -0.28 6.50
CA CYS A 48 2.15 -0.43 7.45
C CYS A 48 1.60 -1.85 7.39
N GLN A 49 1.11 -2.34 8.52
CA GLN A 49 0.35 -3.58 8.57
C GLN A 49 -0.85 -3.54 7.61
N ALA A 50 -1.25 -4.72 7.14
CA ALA A 50 -2.36 -4.85 6.21
C ALA A 50 -3.70 -4.41 6.84
N ILE A 51 -4.52 -3.72 6.03
CA ILE A 51 -5.88 -3.31 6.38
C ILE A 51 -6.75 -4.57 6.55
N GLY A 52 -7.53 -4.66 7.62
CA GLY A 52 -8.48 -5.77 7.84
C GLY A 52 -7.82 -7.14 8.01
N SER A 53 -6.58 -7.20 8.53
CA SER A 53 -5.82 -8.45 8.61
C SER A 53 -6.44 -9.46 9.60
N ALA A 54 -6.97 -10.57 9.05
CA ALA A 54 -7.53 -11.66 9.85
C ALA A 54 -6.49 -12.33 10.78
N SER A 55 -5.22 -12.39 10.38
CA SER A 55 -4.16 -13.00 11.20
C SER A 55 -3.78 -12.12 12.38
N ILE A 56 -3.80 -10.80 12.22
CA ILE A 56 -3.64 -9.83 13.33
C ILE A 56 -4.84 -9.93 14.27
N LEU A 57 -6.06 -9.97 13.74
CA LEU A 57 -7.26 -10.15 14.56
C LEU A 57 -7.23 -11.46 15.36
N ASN A 58 -6.83 -12.57 14.72
CA ASN A 58 -6.74 -13.86 15.40
C ASN A 58 -5.70 -13.83 16.53
N HIS A 59 -4.58 -13.15 16.31
CA HIS A 59 -3.59 -12.92 17.37
C HIS A 59 -4.19 -12.09 18.51
N LEU A 60 -4.88 -11.00 18.21
CA LEU A 60 -5.54 -10.15 19.23
C LEU A 60 -6.54 -10.95 20.06
N LEU A 61 -7.38 -11.77 19.42
CA LEU A 61 -8.35 -12.64 20.10
C LEU A 61 -7.68 -13.68 21.00
N ALA A 62 -6.58 -14.28 20.55
CA ALA A 62 -5.82 -15.23 21.36
C ALA A 62 -5.26 -14.54 22.61
N THR A 63 -4.65 -13.36 22.46
CA THR A 63 -4.11 -12.60 23.61
C THR A 63 -5.20 -12.05 24.54
N SER A 64 -6.33 -11.55 24.03
CA SER A 64 -7.40 -10.99 24.85
C SER A 64 -8.15 -12.05 25.65
N SER A 65 -8.20 -13.29 25.15
CA SER A 65 -8.79 -14.43 25.86
C SER A 65 -7.93 -14.94 27.03
N LEU A 66 -6.60 -14.75 27.00
CA LEU A 66 -5.70 -15.22 28.07
C LEU A 66 -5.78 -14.37 29.35
N ASP A 67 -6.09 -13.08 29.24
CA ASP A 67 -6.25 -12.19 30.40
C ASP A 67 -7.63 -12.36 31.09
N GLY A 68 -8.51 -13.19 30.52
CA GLY A 68 -9.89 -13.39 30.95
C GLY A 68 -10.13 -14.67 31.74
N ASN A 69 -9.52 -14.84 32.91
CA ASN A 69 -9.89 -15.89 33.87
C ASN A 69 -11.25 -15.60 34.56
N ARG A 70 -12.23 -15.04 33.83
CA ARG A 70 -13.57 -14.72 34.34
C ARG A 70 -14.60 -15.55 33.59
N SER A 71 -15.10 -16.54 34.33
CA SER A 71 -16.35 -17.25 34.11
C SER A 71 -17.46 -16.33 33.60
N GLY A 72 -17.73 -16.37 32.30
CA GLY A 72 -18.86 -15.67 31.67
C GLY A 72 -19.28 -16.45 30.43
N GLY A 73 -20.53 -16.92 30.42
CA GLY A 73 -21.05 -17.81 29.38
C GLY A 73 -20.96 -17.24 27.95
N VAL A 74 -21.25 -18.11 26.97
CA VAL A 74 -21.14 -17.93 25.50
C VAL A 74 -21.42 -16.49 24.99
N LYS A 75 -22.42 -15.78 25.55
CA LYS A 75 -22.76 -14.39 25.16
C LYS A 75 -21.66 -13.36 25.46
N ALA A 76 -20.89 -13.52 26.53
CA ALA A 76 -19.79 -12.59 26.88
C ALA A 76 -18.60 -12.72 25.91
N VAL A 77 -18.37 -13.94 25.41
CA VAL A 77 -17.33 -14.24 24.42
C VAL A 77 -17.66 -13.60 23.08
N ASP A 78 -18.92 -13.65 22.65
CA ASP A 78 -19.37 -13.03 21.39
C ASP A 78 -19.29 -11.49 21.44
N LEU A 79 -19.66 -10.87 22.57
CA LEU A 79 -19.49 -9.42 22.77
C LEU A 79 -18.00 -9.03 22.78
N CYS A 80 -17.14 -9.79 23.45
CA CYS A 80 -15.70 -9.55 23.49
C CYS A 80 -15.06 -9.71 22.10
N ARG A 81 -15.52 -10.69 21.32
CA ARG A 81 -15.07 -10.91 19.94
C ARG A 81 -15.50 -9.78 19.02
N GLY A 82 -16.74 -9.30 19.14
CA GLY A 82 -17.23 -8.13 18.41
C GLY A 82 -16.44 -6.85 18.76
N PHE A 83 -16.15 -6.63 20.04
CA PHE A 83 -15.33 -5.51 20.49
C PHE A 83 -13.89 -5.59 19.98
N THR A 84 -13.29 -6.79 19.98
CA THR A 84 -11.92 -6.98 19.48
C THR A 84 -11.84 -6.76 17.96
N ALA A 85 -12.82 -7.26 17.21
CA ALA A 85 -12.91 -7.02 15.77
C ALA A 85 -13.07 -5.52 15.47
N LEU A 86 -13.96 -4.84 16.19
CA LEU A 86 -14.13 -3.39 16.09
C LEU A 86 -12.83 -2.64 16.43
N SER A 87 -12.13 -3.04 17.49
CA SER A 87 -10.84 -2.46 17.87
C SER A 87 -9.79 -2.60 16.78
N GLY A 88 -9.75 -3.74 16.08
CA GLY A 88 -8.86 -3.96 14.94
C GLY A 88 -9.17 -3.03 13.76
N GLU A 89 -10.46 -2.82 13.45
CA GLU A 89 -10.89 -1.88 12.41
C GLU A 89 -10.55 -0.42 12.79
N ILE A 90 -10.75 -0.05 14.05
CA ILE A 90 -10.39 1.28 14.58
C ILE A 90 -8.86 1.49 14.48
N GLU A 91 -8.05 0.49 14.86
CA GLU A 91 -6.60 0.57 14.72
C GLU A 91 -6.19 0.74 13.24
N SER A 92 -6.79 -0.04 12.35
CA SER A 92 -6.56 0.06 10.90
C SER A 92 -6.90 1.46 10.35
N LEU A 93 -8.02 2.06 10.79
CA LEU A 93 -8.40 3.42 10.41
C LEU A 93 -7.40 4.45 10.95
N HIS A 94 -6.99 4.33 12.22
CA HIS A 94 -6.02 5.24 12.82
C HIS A 94 -4.67 5.21 12.11
N LEU A 95 -4.17 4.02 11.76
CA LEU A 95 -2.92 3.88 11.02
C LEU A 95 -3.02 4.50 9.62
N THR A 96 -4.09 4.24 8.88
CA THR A 96 -4.30 4.84 7.55
C THR A 96 -4.43 6.36 7.64
N ALA A 97 -5.20 6.89 8.61
CA ALA A 97 -5.36 8.33 8.81
C ALA A 97 -4.03 9.00 9.18
N PHE A 98 -3.22 8.35 10.02
CA PHE A 98 -1.88 8.81 10.35
C PHE A 98 -0.98 8.89 9.11
N LEU A 99 -0.93 7.84 8.28
CA LEU A 99 -0.12 7.83 7.05
C LEU A 99 -0.57 8.92 6.09
N LEU A 100 -1.89 9.09 5.90
CA LEU A 100 -2.42 10.20 5.11
C LEU A 100 -1.95 11.54 5.68
N GLN A 101 -1.93 11.71 7.00
CA GLN A 101 -1.52 12.96 7.64
C GLN A 101 -0.02 13.28 7.51
N VAL A 102 0.87 12.29 7.58
CA VAL A 102 2.33 12.52 7.61
C VAL A 102 3.05 12.29 6.28
N CYS A 103 2.50 11.49 5.38
CA CYS A 103 3.17 11.14 4.11
C CYS A 103 2.87 12.15 3.00
N HIS A 104 3.87 12.42 2.16
CA HIS A 104 3.70 13.17 0.91
C HIS A 104 2.99 12.36 -0.18
N THR A 105 3.30 11.06 -0.24
CA THR A 105 2.71 10.10 -1.18
C THR A 105 2.32 8.85 -0.40
N VAL A 106 1.11 8.35 -0.65
CA VAL A 106 0.63 7.09 -0.09
C VAL A 106 0.36 6.13 -1.25
N ILE A 107 0.96 4.94 -1.16
CA ILE A 107 0.79 3.87 -2.15
C ILE A 107 -0.14 2.83 -1.53
N LEU A 108 -1.36 2.72 -2.07
CA LEU A 108 -2.26 1.64 -1.72
C LEU A 108 -1.98 0.45 -2.63
N SER A 109 -1.49 -0.63 -2.04
CA SER A 109 -1.26 -1.89 -2.74
C SER A 109 -2.48 -2.80 -2.63
N VAL A 110 -3.02 -3.25 -3.76
CA VAL A 110 -4.17 -4.17 -3.83
C VAL A 110 -3.87 -5.34 -4.74
N ASP A 111 -4.32 -6.54 -4.36
CA ASP A 111 -4.15 -7.76 -5.16
C ASP A 111 -5.25 -7.95 -6.21
N TRP A 112 -6.42 -7.36 -5.98
CA TRP A 112 -7.59 -7.47 -6.85
C TRP A 112 -8.31 -6.11 -6.95
N PHE A 113 -8.78 -5.80 -8.16
CA PHE A 113 -9.48 -4.57 -8.47
C PHE A 113 -10.90 -4.89 -8.98
N VAL A 114 -11.99 -4.31 -8.46
CA VAL A 114 -12.15 -3.23 -7.45
C VAL A 114 -12.51 -3.81 -6.09
N ASP A 115 -11.84 -3.40 -5.02
CA ASP A 115 -12.26 -3.67 -3.65
C ASP A 115 -12.92 -2.42 -3.03
N ILE A 116 -14.25 -2.40 -2.98
CA ILE A 116 -15.02 -1.24 -2.50
C ILE A 116 -14.87 -1.03 -1.00
N ASP A 117 -14.64 -2.09 -0.22
CA ASP A 117 -14.50 -1.97 1.23
C ASP A 117 -13.16 -1.31 1.58
N ILE A 118 -12.09 -1.63 0.85
CA ILE A 118 -10.81 -0.92 0.97
C ILE A 118 -10.93 0.56 0.56
N ILE A 119 -11.67 0.85 -0.52
CA ILE A 119 -11.93 2.25 -0.91
C ILE A 119 -12.70 2.98 0.18
N ARG A 120 -13.77 2.38 0.72
CA ARG A 120 -14.55 2.94 1.83
C ARG A 120 -13.65 3.18 3.06
N HIS A 121 -12.76 2.25 3.38
CA HIS A 121 -11.79 2.38 4.48
C HIS A 121 -10.89 3.61 4.29
N VAL A 122 -10.31 3.78 3.10
CA VAL A 122 -9.44 4.92 2.80
C VAL A 122 -10.21 6.25 2.84
N ARG A 123 -11.41 6.31 2.25
CA ARG A 123 -12.25 7.52 2.29
C ARG A 123 -12.67 7.87 3.72
N THR A 124 -12.97 6.87 4.55
CA THR A 124 -13.27 7.06 5.97
C THR A 124 -12.05 7.58 6.72
N ALA A 125 -10.86 6.98 6.51
CA ALA A 125 -9.62 7.42 7.13
C ALA A 125 -9.22 8.85 6.72
N GLU A 126 -9.53 9.27 5.50
CA GLU A 126 -9.32 10.64 5.02
C GLU A 126 -10.11 11.66 5.84
N MET A 127 -11.34 11.34 6.25
CA MET A 127 -12.17 12.20 7.09
C MET A 127 -11.64 12.34 8.53
N LEU A 128 -10.81 11.39 8.99
CA LEU A 128 -10.22 11.38 10.32
C LEU A 128 -8.90 12.15 10.42
N ARG A 129 -8.48 12.84 9.35
CA ARG A 129 -7.28 13.65 9.34
C ARG A 129 -7.41 14.83 10.32
N VAL A 130 -6.49 14.90 11.27
CA VAL A 130 -6.46 15.98 12.26
C VAL A 130 -5.80 17.22 11.67
N THR A 131 -6.48 18.36 11.75
CA THR A 131 -5.87 19.68 11.53
C THR A 131 -5.04 20.01 12.77
N PRO A 132 -3.69 20.13 12.67
CA PRO A 132 -2.84 20.49 13.79
C PRO A 132 -3.03 21.98 14.11
N THR A 133 -4.05 22.31 14.90
CA THR A 133 -4.37 23.69 15.33
C THR A 133 -3.55 24.15 16.53
N HIS A 134 -2.90 23.24 17.25
CA HIS A 134 -2.23 23.51 18.53
C HIS A 134 -0.69 23.49 18.48
N TYR A 135 -0.09 23.34 17.30
CA TYR A 135 1.38 23.33 17.18
C TYR A 135 1.92 24.75 17.04
N SER A 136 3.00 25.06 17.77
CA SER A 136 3.71 26.33 17.59
C SER A 136 4.17 26.46 16.12
N PRO A 137 3.94 27.61 15.46
CA PRO A 137 4.35 27.83 14.08
C PRO A 137 5.87 27.70 13.85
N GLU A 138 6.66 27.72 14.93
CA GLU A 138 8.12 27.56 14.89
C GLU A 138 8.57 26.10 14.69
N THR A 139 7.77 25.10 15.10
CA THR A 139 8.13 23.68 15.01
C THR A 139 7.48 22.97 13.81
N MET A 140 6.35 23.46 13.28
CA MET A 140 5.66 22.78 12.18
C MET A 140 4.85 23.74 11.30
N LYS A 141 5.25 23.90 10.02
CA LYS A 141 4.48 24.66 9.02
C LYS A 141 3.31 23.83 8.51
N TYR A 142 2.15 23.92 9.17
CA TYR A 142 0.93 23.29 8.68
C TYR A 142 0.46 23.94 7.38
N LYS A 143 0.23 23.12 6.34
CA LYS A 143 -0.34 23.55 5.07
C LYS A 143 -1.78 23.04 4.98
N PRO A 144 -2.80 23.88 5.21
CA PRO A 144 -4.21 23.43 5.20
C PRO A 144 -4.63 22.85 3.84
N ASN A 145 -4.08 23.38 2.75
CA ASN A 145 -4.36 22.91 1.38
C ASN A 145 -3.38 21.81 0.93
N ARG A 146 -2.75 21.08 1.86
CA ARG A 146 -1.83 19.99 1.51
C ARG A 146 -2.63 18.83 0.91
N LYS A 147 -2.44 18.64 -0.39
CA LYS A 147 -2.88 17.43 -1.10
C LYS A 147 -1.86 16.32 -0.92
N ILE A 148 -2.37 15.11 -0.71
CA ILE A 148 -1.56 13.90 -0.58
C ILE A 148 -1.62 13.18 -1.92
N ASN A 149 -0.47 12.93 -2.54
CA ASN A 149 -0.43 12.15 -3.77
C ASN A 149 -0.82 10.70 -3.44
N PHE A 150 -1.91 10.21 -4.01
CA PHE A 150 -2.42 8.87 -3.76
C PHE A 150 -2.23 8.01 -5.00
N VAL A 151 -1.53 6.89 -4.84
CA VAL A 151 -1.18 5.99 -5.94
C VAL A 151 -1.76 4.62 -5.64
N LEU A 152 -2.54 4.09 -6.59
CA LEU A 152 -3.02 2.72 -6.51
C LEU A 152 -2.08 1.79 -7.27
N ALA A 153 -1.45 0.87 -6.55
CA ALA A 153 -0.62 -0.19 -7.10
C ALA A 153 -1.39 -1.50 -7.11
N HIS A 154 -1.86 -1.92 -8.28
CA HIS A 154 -2.49 -3.22 -8.45
C HIS A 154 -1.39 -4.28 -8.64
N GLN A 155 -1.14 -5.04 -7.58
CA GLN A 155 -0.18 -6.13 -7.54
C GLN A 155 -0.79 -7.41 -8.14
N ARG A 156 0.07 -8.35 -8.54
CA ARG A 156 -0.32 -9.66 -9.09
C ARG A 156 -1.24 -9.55 -10.32
N ALA A 157 -1.09 -8.47 -11.09
CA ALA A 157 -1.86 -8.23 -12.30
C ALA A 157 -1.60 -9.33 -13.34
N LYS A 158 -2.68 -9.87 -13.88
CA LYS A 158 -2.71 -10.88 -14.96
C LYS A 158 -2.63 -10.21 -16.33
N SER A 159 -2.37 -10.99 -17.37
CA SER A 159 -2.26 -10.49 -18.76
C SER A 159 -3.50 -9.72 -19.22
N GLU A 160 -4.70 -10.14 -18.78
CA GLU A 160 -5.97 -9.45 -19.06
C GLU A 160 -6.03 -8.04 -18.46
N ASP A 161 -5.41 -7.82 -17.30
CA ASP A 161 -5.39 -6.53 -16.62
C ASP A 161 -4.61 -5.47 -17.40
N PHE A 162 -3.58 -5.91 -18.13
CA PHE A 162 -2.74 -5.05 -18.96
C PHE A 162 -3.41 -4.62 -20.27
N GLN A 163 -4.61 -5.10 -20.60
CA GLN A 163 -5.30 -4.60 -21.80
C GLN A 163 -5.59 -3.10 -21.66
N PRO A 164 -5.24 -2.25 -22.66
CA PRO A 164 -5.43 -0.79 -22.60
C PRO A 164 -6.88 -0.38 -22.26
N ARG A 165 -7.86 -1.11 -22.78
CA ARG A 165 -9.28 -0.92 -22.45
C ARG A 165 -9.56 -1.11 -20.95
N ASN A 166 -8.99 -2.14 -20.34
CA ASN A 166 -9.17 -2.43 -18.91
C ASN A 166 -8.49 -1.36 -18.06
N VAL A 167 -7.25 -0.97 -18.39
CA VAL A 167 -6.55 0.12 -17.72
C VAL A 167 -7.36 1.41 -17.76
N LYS A 168 -7.88 1.79 -18.94
CA LYS A 168 -8.72 2.99 -19.11
C LYS A 168 -10.02 2.92 -18.29
N ASN A 169 -10.70 1.78 -18.30
CA ASN A 169 -11.94 1.60 -17.55
C ASN A 169 -11.70 1.69 -16.03
N ARG A 170 -10.63 1.06 -15.54
CA ARG A 170 -10.27 1.08 -14.11
C ARG A 170 -9.85 2.47 -13.63
N ALA A 171 -9.08 3.19 -14.45
CA ALA A 171 -8.73 4.56 -14.16
C ALA A 171 -9.97 5.47 -14.05
N LYS A 172 -10.97 5.29 -14.94
CA LYS A 172 -12.26 6.00 -14.84
C LYS A 172 -13.04 5.65 -13.58
N ILE A 173 -13.08 4.37 -13.20
CA ILE A 173 -13.75 3.94 -11.96
C ILE A 173 -13.10 4.61 -10.75
N LEU A 174 -11.76 4.65 -10.68
CA LEU A 174 -11.05 5.34 -9.62
C LEU A 174 -11.34 6.84 -9.59
N GLU A 175 -11.38 7.48 -10.77
CA GLU A 175 -11.74 8.89 -10.87
C GLU A 175 -13.14 9.16 -10.31
N CYS A 176 -14.12 8.30 -10.58
CA CYS A 176 -15.45 8.41 -9.99
C CYS A 176 -15.44 8.22 -8.47
N LEU A 177 -14.75 7.18 -7.98
CA LEU A 177 -14.70 6.83 -6.55
C LEU A 177 -14.00 7.88 -5.67
N PHE A 178 -13.09 8.68 -6.25
CA PHE A 178 -12.35 9.74 -5.56
C PHE A 178 -12.67 11.14 -6.08
N SER A 179 -13.76 11.33 -6.82
CA SER A 179 -14.11 12.61 -7.44
C SER A 179 -14.27 13.77 -6.44
N ASP A 180 -14.72 13.46 -5.23
CA ASP A 180 -14.92 14.36 -4.10
C ASP A 180 -13.83 14.21 -3.01
N SER A 181 -12.69 13.59 -3.35
CA SER A 181 -11.56 13.41 -2.44
C SER A 181 -10.61 14.61 -2.42
N GLN A 182 -10.00 14.85 -1.26
CA GLN A 182 -8.87 15.75 -1.07
C GLN A 182 -7.53 15.08 -1.42
N LEU A 183 -7.55 13.78 -1.69
CA LEU A 183 -6.40 13.04 -2.19
C LEU A 183 -6.15 13.39 -3.67
N ASP A 184 -4.88 13.63 -4.00
CA ASP A 184 -4.47 13.86 -5.36
C ASP A 184 -4.23 12.52 -6.06
N ILE A 185 -5.26 12.06 -6.76
CA ILE A 185 -5.18 10.85 -7.61
C ILE A 185 -4.68 11.16 -9.03
N LYS A 186 -4.42 12.43 -9.38
CA LYS A 186 -3.99 12.85 -10.73
C LYS A 186 -2.55 13.40 -10.73
N GLY A 187 -1.66 12.71 -10.03
CA GLY A 187 -0.24 13.07 -9.92
C GLY A 187 0.63 12.65 -11.12
N GLY A 188 0.03 12.09 -12.18
CA GLY A 188 0.73 11.73 -13.41
C GLY A 188 1.50 10.41 -13.36
N ILE A 189 1.30 9.55 -12.35
CA ILE A 189 1.93 8.23 -12.25
C ILE A 189 1.03 7.17 -12.91
N SER A 190 1.02 7.18 -14.25
CA SER A 190 0.27 6.22 -15.07
C SER A 190 1.20 5.47 -16.03
N LEU A 191 0.79 4.30 -16.52
CA LEU A 191 1.59 3.53 -17.50
C LEU A 191 1.90 4.34 -18.77
N GLY A 192 0.98 5.20 -19.21
CA GLY A 192 1.18 6.09 -20.34
C GLY A 192 2.29 7.12 -20.08
N ASN A 193 2.21 7.79 -18.94
CA ASN A 193 3.19 8.81 -18.53
C ASN A 193 4.57 8.21 -18.20
N LEU A 194 4.61 6.92 -17.84
CA LEU A 194 5.86 6.15 -17.69
C LEU A 194 6.46 5.70 -19.03
N GLY A 195 5.87 6.08 -20.17
CA GLY A 195 6.41 5.80 -21.51
C GLY A 195 6.08 4.40 -22.05
N CYS A 196 5.11 3.70 -21.46
CA CYS A 196 4.69 2.39 -21.97
C CYS A 196 3.79 2.58 -23.22
N LYS A 197 4.34 2.30 -24.41
CA LYS A 197 3.76 2.60 -25.73
C LYS A 197 2.28 2.23 -25.95
N PRO A 198 1.71 1.10 -25.45
CA PRO A 198 0.28 0.82 -25.66
C PRO A 198 -0.67 1.67 -24.78
N TYR A 199 -0.13 2.43 -23.82
CA TYR A 199 -0.92 3.26 -22.90
C TYR A 199 -0.75 4.76 -23.13
N GLY A 200 0.13 5.19 -24.04
CA GLY A 200 0.37 6.61 -24.32
C GLY A 200 -0.85 7.34 -24.89
N GLU A 201 -1.76 6.61 -25.56
CA GLU A 201 -3.01 7.15 -26.09
C GLU A 201 -4.13 7.24 -25.02
N ILE A 202 -3.90 6.66 -23.84
CA ILE A 202 -4.86 6.75 -22.73
C ILE A 202 -4.67 8.11 -22.08
N ALA A 203 -5.55 9.05 -22.42
CA ALA A 203 -5.67 10.35 -21.75
C ALA A 203 -6.23 10.18 -20.33
N SER A 204 -5.46 9.58 -19.43
CA SER A 204 -5.79 9.46 -18.01
C SER A 204 -4.55 9.71 -17.17
N ASP A 205 -4.60 10.78 -16.39
CA ASP A 205 -3.55 11.15 -15.45
C ASP A 205 -3.73 10.49 -14.07
N VAL A 206 -4.68 9.55 -13.96
CA VAL A 206 -4.94 8.83 -12.72
C VAL A 206 -3.72 8.00 -12.34
N ASN A 207 -3.30 8.12 -11.09
CA ASN A 207 -2.18 7.43 -10.47
C ASN A 207 -2.48 5.94 -10.27
N TYR A 208 -2.56 5.20 -11.37
CA TYR A 208 -2.87 3.77 -11.41
C TYR A 208 -1.75 3.01 -12.11
N ILE A 209 -1.09 2.13 -11.37
CA ILE A 209 0.00 1.29 -11.87
C ILE A 209 -0.34 -0.19 -11.69
N LEU A 210 0.03 -0.97 -12.71
CA LEU A 210 -0.08 -2.43 -12.69
C LEU A 210 1.29 -3.04 -12.44
N LEU A 211 1.36 -3.97 -11.51
CA LEU A 211 2.56 -4.76 -11.23
C LEU A 211 2.21 -6.23 -11.46
N SER A 212 2.89 -6.86 -12.41
CA SER A 212 2.76 -8.30 -12.63
C SER A 212 3.34 -9.07 -11.45
N GLU A 213 2.90 -10.31 -11.29
CA GLU A 213 3.47 -11.20 -10.28
C GLU A 213 4.96 -11.40 -10.56
N MET A 214 5.78 -11.05 -9.56
CA MET A 214 7.22 -11.27 -9.65
C MET A 214 7.48 -12.77 -9.59
N LYS A 215 8.03 -13.33 -10.68
CA LYS A 215 8.39 -14.76 -10.70
C LYS A 215 9.40 -15.06 -9.59
N PRO A 216 9.23 -16.17 -8.85
CA PRO A 216 10.24 -16.62 -7.90
C PRO A 216 11.58 -16.75 -8.60
N ARG A 217 12.66 -16.43 -7.89
CA ARG A 217 14.02 -16.60 -8.38
C ARG A 217 14.17 -18.03 -8.94
N PRO A 218 14.57 -18.21 -10.21
CA PRO A 218 14.94 -19.54 -10.68
C PRO A 218 16.10 -20.02 -9.81
N LYS A 219 15.99 -21.23 -9.26
CA LYS A 219 17.15 -21.88 -8.63
C LYS A 219 18.26 -21.85 -9.68
N THR A 220 19.44 -21.37 -9.32
CA THR A 220 20.59 -21.32 -10.24
C THR A 220 20.95 -22.76 -10.62
N GLU A 221 20.34 -23.27 -11.69
CA GLU A 221 20.85 -24.44 -12.40
C GLU A 221 22.02 -23.95 -13.25
N ALA A 222 23.15 -24.64 -13.12
CA ALA A 222 24.34 -24.37 -13.89
C ALA A 222 24.01 -24.43 -15.40
N SER A 223 24.35 -23.34 -16.10
CA SER A 223 24.54 -23.25 -17.55
C SER A 223 23.53 -23.97 -18.46
N ALA A 224 22.59 -23.20 -19.03
CA ALA A 224 22.05 -23.50 -20.37
C ALA A 224 21.89 -22.18 -21.15
N PRO A 225 22.32 -22.12 -22.43
CA PRO A 225 22.31 -20.88 -23.19
C PRO A 225 20.91 -20.58 -23.75
N GLY A 226 20.54 -19.30 -23.73
CA GLY A 226 19.57 -18.74 -24.67
C GLY A 226 18.09 -18.97 -24.35
N LYS A 227 17.56 -18.24 -23.36
CA LYS A 227 16.20 -17.70 -23.46
C LYS A 227 16.26 -16.21 -23.16
N PHE A 228 16.06 -15.39 -24.19
CA PHE A 228 15.76 -13.97 -24.02
C PHE A 228 14.42 -13.86 -23.29
N ILE A 229 14.50 -13.77 -21.97
CA ILE A 229 13.35 -13.40 -21.14
C ILE A 229 13.38 -11.87 -21.09
N PHE A 230 12.34 -11.25 -21.66
CA PHE A 230 12.13 -9.80 -21.56
C PHE A 230 12.05 -9.40 -20.09
N HIS A 231 13.16 -8.87 -19.58
CA HIS A 231 13.24 -8.28 -18.25
C HIS A 231 12.63 -6.88 -18.32
N PHE A 232 11.36 -6.73 -17.96
CA PHE A 232 10.80 -5.40 -17.70
C PHE A 232 11.31 -4.92 -16.34
N SER A 233 12.54 -4.40 -16.31
CA SER A 233 13.04 -3.62 -15.18
C SER A 233 12.42 -2.23 -15.22
N PHE A 234 11.39 -1.99 -14.41
CA PHE A 234 10.90 -0.64 -14.16
C PHE A 234 11.93 0.11 -13.30
N HIS A 235 12.75 0.94 -13.95
CA HIS A 235 13.47 2.02 -13.28
C HIS A 235 12.53 3.23 -13.19
N ILE A 236 11.89 3.44 -12.04
CA ILE A 236 11.21 4.70 -11.77
C ILE A 236 12.30 5.74 -11.44
N TYR A 237 12.75 6.46 -12.47
CA TYR A 237 13.52 7.68 -12.29
C TYR A 237 12.55 8.82 -11.96
N SER A 238 12.45 9.21 -10.69
CA SER A 238 11.93 10.53 -10.35
C SER A 238 13.06 11.54 -10.63
N LYS A 239 13.08 12.12 -11.83
CA LYS A 239 13.93 13.27 -12.11
C LYS A 239 13.38 14.48 -11.35
N ASN A 240 14.27 15.09 -10.56
CA ASN A 240 14.10 16.37 -9.89
C ASN A 240 13.34 17.39 -10.75
N LEU A 241 12.27 17.96 -10.19
CA LEU A 241 11.73 19.26 -10.59
C LEU A 241 12.00 20.23 -9.43
N LEU A 242 13.28 20.54 -9.23
CA LEU A 242 13.69 21.83 -8.70
C LEU A 242 13.54 22.81 -9.86
N LYS A 243 12.44 23.58 -9.88
CA LYS A 243 12.43 24.85 -10.59
C LYS A 243 12.95 25.89 -9.62
N GLU A 244 14.16 26.36 -9.90
CA GLU A 244 14.68 27.63 -9.44
C GLU A 244 13.68 28.74 -9.77
N ASN A 245 13.43 29.59 -8.78
CA ASN A 245 13.21 31.02 -8.93
C ASN A 245 13.97 31.68 -7.79
#